data_AF-A0A1D7TIE4-F1
#
_entry.id   AF-A0A1D7TIE4-F1
#
_cell.length_a   1.000
_cell.length_b   1.000
_cell.length_c   1.000
_cell.angle_alpha   90.00
_cell.angle_beta   90.00
_cell.angle_gamma   90.00
#
_symmetry.space_group_name_H-M   'P 1'
#
loop_
_entity.id
_entity.type
_entity.pdbx_description
1 polymer ?
#
loop_
_entity_poly.entity_id
_entity_poly.type
_entity_poly.pdbx_seq_one_letter_code
_entity_poly.pdbx_strand_id
1 'polypeptide(L)'
;MHETQVLNLLDIPRSTFKEWSNPSHKKHKLYLLLKHIDAKFAESNITQKAPKRIMVILNRNIKQEEHFNDNEIFKLFSKKSYAKLTARERVAFAKIVRECEERDLNELFNEDVVSREAFLHLLGASPLAPSKIQL
;
A
#
# COMPACT_ATOMS: atom_id res chain seq x y z
N MET A 1 14.30 17.43 1.86
CA MET A 1 14.27 16.19 1.06
C MET A 1 15.19 16.34 -0.15
N HIS A 2 15.93 15.30 -0.57
CA HIS A 2 16.74 15.38 -1.80
C HIS A 2 15.85 15.41 -3.04
N GLU A 3 16.26 16.14 -4.08
CA GLU A 3 15.50 16.28 -5.34
C GLU A 3 15.05 14.92 -5.89
N THR A 4 15.95 13.93 -5.93
CA THR A 4 15.68 12.56 -6.39
C THR A 4 14.57 11.85 -5.61
N GLN A 5 14.46 12.10 -4.31
CA GLN A 5 13.40 11.51 -3.47
C GLN A 5 12.04 12.14 -3.79
N VAL A 6 12.00 13.46 -4.04
CA VAL A 6 10.77 14.15 -4.44
C VAL A 6 10.24 13.62 -5.78
N LEU A 7 11.15 13.44 -6.75
CA LEU A 7 10.80 12.96 -8.09
C LEU A 7 10.20 11.55 -8.03
N ASN A 8 10.82 10.65 -7.25
CA ASN A 8 10.34 9.29 -7.08
C ASN A 8 9.01 9.24 -6.31
N LEU A 9 8.87 10.06 -5.27
CA LEU A 9 7.69 10.04 -4.40
C LEU A 9 6.45 10.65 -5.07
N LEU A 10 6.64 11.64 -5.96
CA LEU A 10 5.55 12.25 -6.72
C LEU A 10 5.36 11.67 -8.12
N ASP A 11 6.22 10.74 -8.52
CA ASP A 11 6.27 10.16 -9.88
C ASP A 11 6.27 11.24 -10.98
N ILE A 12 7.17 12.23 -10.87
CA ILE A 12 7.27 13.35 -11.81
C ILE A 12 8.65 13.45 -12.49
N PRO A 13 8.72 13.92 -13.74
CA PRO A 13 9.98 14.23 -14.40
C PRO A 13 10.76 15.36 -13.72
N ARG A 14 12.09 15.31 -13.84
CA ARG A 14 12.98 16.38 -13.34
C ARG A 14 12.67 17.75 -13.95
N SER A 15 12.30 17.79 -15.23
CA SER A 15 11.89 19.02 -15.92
C SER A 15 10.68 19.65 -15.25
N THR A 16 9.65 18.86 -14.92
CA THR A 16 8.45 19.31 -14.21
C THR A 16 8.77 19.88 -12.84
N PHE A 17 9.66 19.23 -12.08
CA PHE A 17 10.06 19.76 -10.78
C PHE A 17 10.88 21.07 -10.90
N LYS A 18 11.71 21.18 -11.94
CA LYS A 18 12.46 22.40 -12.25
C LYS A 18 11.54 23.55 -12.68
N GLU A 19 10.49 23.28 -13.45
CA GLU A 19 9.46 24.29 -13.78
C GLU A 19 8.82 24.87 -12.51
N TRP A 20 8.56 24.03 -11.51
CA TRP A 20 7.98 24.50 -10.24
C TRP A 20 8.95 25.37 -9.44
N SER A 21 10.26 25.33 -9.71
CA SER A 21 11.23 26.21 -9.07
C SER A 21 11.09 27.68 -9.46
N ASN A 22 10.42 27.98 -10.58
CA ASN A 22 10.20 29.35 -11.04
C ASN A 22 9.21 30.09 -10.10
N PRO A 23 9.57 31.25 -9.54
CA PRO A 23 8.67 32.02 -8.66
C PRO A 23 7.32 32.38 -9.27
N SER A 24 7.23 32.54 -10.60
CA SER A 24 5.97 32.85 -11.28
C SER A 24 5.09 31.62 -11.52
N HIS A 25 5.60 30.41 -11.26
CA HIS A 25 4.85 29.18 -11.45
C HIS A 25 3.85 28.96 -10.31
N LYS A 26 2.62 28.53 -10.64
CA LYS A 26 1.53 28.34 -9.66
C LYS A 26 1.88 27.36 -8.54
N LYS A 27 2.74 26.38 -8.83
CA LYS A 27 3.23 25.37 -7.87
C LYS A 27 4.53 25.75 -7.13
N HIS A 28 5.00 27.00 -7.25
CA HIS A 28 6.25 27.43 -6.61
C HIS A 28 6.23 27.29 -5.08
N LYS A 29 5.11 27.62 -4.44
CA LYS A 29 4.95 27.43 -2.99
C LYS A 29 5.08 25.96 -2.59
N LEU A 30 4.52 25.04 -3.39
CA LEU A 30 4.66 23.60 -3.18
C LEU A 30 6.11 23.13 -3.36
N TYR A 31 6.81 23.63 -4.39
CA TYR A 31 8.24 23.36 -4.58
C TYR A 31 9.08 23.76 -3.36
N LEU A 32 8.84 24.96 -2.80
CA LEU A 32 9.52 25.40 -1.58
C LEU A 32 9.20 24.47 -0.40
N LEU A 33 7.94 24.07 -0.21
CA LEU A 33 7.57 23.14 0.87
C LEU A 33 8.27 21.78 0.72
N LEU A 34 8.28 21.21 -0.48
CA LEU A 34 8.93 19.92 -0.77
C LEU A 34 10.45 19.97 -0.57
N LYS A 35 11.08 21.14 -0.73
CA LYS A 35 12.52 21.32 -0.46
C LYS A 35 12.83 21.23 1.04
N HIS A 36 11.95 21.76 1.89
CA HIS A 36 12.16 21.87 3.33
C HIS A 36 11.58 20.71 4.14
N ILE A 37 10.70 19.89 3.55
CA ILE A 37 10.17 18.72 4.25
C ILE A 37 11.26 17.66 4.46
N ASP A 38 11.26 17.02 5.62
CA ASP A 38 12.09 15.84 5.85
C ASP A 38 11.56 14.67 5.01
N ALA A 39 12.46 13.94 4.36
CA ALA A 39 12.08 12.87 3.45
C ALA A 39 11.43 11.70 4.19
N LYS A 40 11.97 11.33 5.36
CA LYS A 40 11.42 10.23 6.17
C LYS A 40 10.06 10.61 6.75
N PHE A 41 9.87 11.88 7.12
CA PHE A 41 8.59 12.41 7.56
C PHE A 41 7.56 12.44 6.41
N ALA A 42 7.95 12.90 5.22
CA ALA A 42 7.05 12.88 4.06
C ALA A 42 6.66 11.45 3.69
N GLU A 43 7.64 10.55 3.58
CA GLU A 43 7.40 9.14 3.32
C GLU A 43 6.49 8.53 4.40
N SER A 44 6.71 8.79 5.69
CA SER A 44 5.91 8.19 6.76
C SER A 44 4.45 8.67 6.81
N ASN A 45 4.14 9.83 6.24
CA ASN A 45 2.78 10.36 6.12
C ASN A 45 2.09 9.94 4.80
N ILE A 46 2.86 9.52 3.79
CA ILE A 46 2.35 9.13 2.47
C ILE A 46 2.30 7.60 2.33
N THR A 47 3.19 6.87 3.00
CA THR A 47 3.12 5.42 3.10
C THR A 47 1.94 5.06 3.96
N GLN A 48 0.86 4.66 3.30
CA GLN A 48 -0.21 3.91 3.93
C GLN A 48 0.43 2.70 4.62
N LYS A 49 -0.01 2.39 5.84
CA LYS A 49 0.51 1.28 6.62
C LYS A 49 -0.55 0.21 6.71
N ALA A 50 -0.15 -1.04 6.59
CA ALA A 50 -1.05 -2.14 6.88
C ALA A 50 -1.18 -2.27 8.41
N PRO A 51 -2.36 -2.70 8.91
CA PRO A 51 -2.56 -2.91 10.33
C PRO A 51 -1.49 -3.84 10.90
N LYS A 52 -0.92 -3.46 12.05
CA LYS A 52 0.19 -4.19 12.68
C LYS A 52 -0.12 -5.67 12.86
N ARG A 53 -1.36 -5.98 13.21
CA ARG A 53 -1.80 -7.36 13.44
C ARG A 53 -1.78 -8.19 12.16
N ILE A 54 -2.21 -7.61 11.03
CA ILE A 54 -2.11 -8.24 9.71
C ILE A 54 -0.63 -8.51 9.37
N MET A 55 0.25 -7.54 9.61
CA MET A 55 1.69 -7.71 9.36
C MET A 55 2.31 -8.82 10.22
N VAL A 56 1.92 -8.92 11.49
CA VAL A 56 2.36 -10.01 12.38
C VAL A 56 1.86 -11.36 11.86
N ILE A 57 0.59 -11.47 11.46
CA ILE A 57 0.03 -12.71 10.88
C ILE A 57 0.82 -13.09 9.63
N LEU A 58 1.01 -12.16 8.71
CA LEU A 58 1.71 -12.38 7.45
C LEU A 58 3.16 -12.85 7.68
N ASN A 59 3.88 -12.18 8.57
CA ASN A 59 5.30 -12.45 8.82
C ASN A 59 5.56 -13.56 9.84
N ARG A 60 4.52 -14.17 10.39
CA ARG A 60 4.66 -15.32 11.29
C ARG A 60 5.26 -16.51 10.55
N ASN A 61 6.31 -17.10 11.14
CA ASN A 61 6.98 -18.32 10.68
C ASN A 61 7.70 -18.20 9.31
N ILE A 62 8.05 -16.99 8.89
CA ILE A 62 8.90 -16.76 7.70
C ILE A 62 10.17 -16.00 8.09
N LYS A 63 11.23 -16.20 7.31
CA LYS A 63 12.55 -15.58 7.57
C LYS A 63 12.48 -14.07 7.37
N GLN A 64 13.34 -13.33 8.06
CA GLN A 64 13.32 -11.86 8.06
C GLN A 64 13.51 -11.28 6.65
N GLU A 65 14.38 -11.88 5.84
CA GLU A 65 14.61 -11.51 4.45
C GLU A 65 13.38 -11.72 3.53
N GLU A 66 12.42 -12.52 3.97
CA GLU A 66 11.17 -12.82 3.25
C GLU A 66 9.97 -12.09 3.84
N HIS A 67 10.14 -11.22 4.85
CA HIS A 67 9.03 -10.50 5.47
C HIS A 67 8.30 -9.65 4.45
N PHE A 68 6.97 -9.73 4.48
CA PHE A 68 6.09 -8.81 3.81
C PHE A 68 6.28 -7.41 4.40
N ASN A 69 6.28 -6.40 3.52
CA ASN A 69 6.24 -4.98 3.89
C ASN A 69 4.92 -4.33 3.47
N ASP A 70 4.64 -3.13 3.96
CA ASP A 70 3.41 -2.39 3.69
C ASP A 70 3.14 -2.28 2.18
N ASN A 71 4.12 -1.86 1.38
CA ASN A 71 3.99 -1.69 -0.07
C ASN A 71 3.53 -2.98 -0.78
N GLU A 72 3.98 -4.15 -0.34
CA GLU A 72 3.53 -5.43 -0.89
C GLU A 72 2.04 -5.68 -0.61
N ILE A 73 1.52 -5.24 0.54
CA ILE A 73 0.11 -5.40 0.92
C ILE A 73 -0.78 -4.47 0.12
N PHE A 74 -0.40 -3.19 -0.03
CA PHE A 74 -1.14 -2.27 -0.89
C PHE A 74 -1.12 -2.72 -2.35
N LYS A 75 0.03 -3.21 -2.83
CA LYS A 75 0.15 -3.73 -4.18
C LYS A 75 -0.72 -4.96 -4.40
N LEU A 76 -0.81 -5.86 -3.42
CA LEU A 76 -1.73 -7.01 -3.46
C LEU A 76 -3.17 -6.54 -3.72
N PHE A 77 -3.66 -5.58 -2.94
CA PHE A 77 -5.05 -5.12 -3.02
C PHE A 77 -5.34 -4.14 -4.16
N SER A 78 -4.32 -3.52 -4.76
CA SER A 78 -4.46 -2.71 -5.98
C SER A 78 -4.86 -3.54 -7.22
N LYS A 79 -4.73 -4.87 -7.16
CA LYS A 79 -4.98 -5.76 -8.31
C LYS A 79 -6.45 -6.11 -8.42
N LYS A 80 -7.00 -5.94 -9.61
CA LYS A 80 -8.42 -6.19 -9.91
C LYS A 80 -8.83 -7.67 -9.91
N SER A 81 -7.91 -8.63 -9.86
CA SER A 81 -8.25 -10.06 -9.99
C SER A 81 -7.21 -10.96 -9.33
N TYR A 82 -7.69 -12.03 -8.67
CA TYR A 82 -6.85 -13.06 -8.05
C TYR A 82 -5.89 -13.72 -9.05
N ALA A 83 -6.30 -13.90 -10.30
CA ALA A 83 -5.46 -14.49 -11.35
C ALA A 83 -4.19 -13.66 -11.63
N LYS A 84 -4.26 -12.34 -11.43
CA LYS A 84 -3.13 -11.40 -11.64
C LYS A 84 -2.17 -11.33 -10.45
N LEU A 85 -2.48 -12.03 -9.36
CA LEU A 85 -1.60 -12.13 -8.20
C LEU A 85 -0.41 -13.04 -8.52
N THR A 86 0.78 -12.63 -8.08
CA THR A 86 1.98 -13.47 -8.06
C THR A 86 1.81 -14.59 -7.03
N ALA A 87 2.66 -15.63 -7.09
CA ALA A 87 2.64 -16.70 -6.10
C ALA A 87 2.73 -16.16 -4.65
N ARG A 88 3.62 -15.18 -4.41
CA ARG A 88 3.83 -14.55 -3.11
C ARG A 88 2.61 -13.76 -2.64
N GLU A 89 1.99 -12.98 -3.52
CA GLU A 89 0.75 -12.24 -3.21
C GLU A 89 -0.43 -13.20 -2.94
N ARG A 90 -0.53 -14.31 -3.67
CA ARG A 90 -1.56 -15.35 -3.41
C ARG A 90 -1.38 -15.98 -2.04
N VAL A 91 -0.13 -16.24 -1.62
CA VAL A 91 0.18 -16.74 -0.27
C VAL A 91 -0.25 -15.72 0.79
N ALA A 92 0.10 -14.45 0.63
CA ALA A 92 -0.33 -13.39 1.55
C ALA A 92 -1.86 -13.31 1.65
N PHE A 93 -2.55 -13.25 0.51
CA PHE A 93 -4.01 -13.20 0.47
C PHE A 93 -4.65 -14.43 1.11
N ALA A 94 -4.13 -15.64 0.83
CA ALA A 94 -4.61 -16.87 1.45
C ALA A 94 -4.45 -16.86 2.96
N LYS A 95 -3.34 -16.32 3.46
CA LYS A 95 -3.08 -16.20 4.89
C LYS A 95 -4.04 -15.20 5.55
N ILE A 96 -4.28 -14.06 4.90
CA ILE A 96 -5.26 -13.07 5.35
C ILE A 96 -6.65 -13.70 5.44
N VAL A 97 -7.12 -14.35 4.37
CA VAL A 97 -8.47 -14.96 4.33
C VAL A 97 -8.64 -16.07 5.37
N ARG A 98 -7.58 -16.83 5.69
CA ARG A 98 -7.66 -17.99 6.59
C ARG A 98 -7.43 -17.67 8.06
N GLU A 99 -6.56 -16.71 8.35
CA GLU A 99 -6.06 -16.46 9.71
C GLU A 99 -6.57 -15.15 10.31
N CYS A 100 -7.10 -14.22 9.50
CA CYS A 100 -7.65 -12.97 10.02
C CYS A 100 -9.10 -13.15 10.47
N GLU A 101 -9.41 -12.58 11.63
CA GLU A 101 -10.77 -12.47 12.13
C GLU A 101 -11.48 -11.27 11.50
N GLU A 102 -12.80 -11.19 11.63
CA GLU A 102 -13.59 -10.07 11.09
C GLU A 102 -13.09 -8.70 11.57
N ARG A 103 -12.65 -8.60 12.84
CA ARG A 103 -12.03 -7.39 13.39
C ARG A 103 -10.77 -6.97 12.62
N ASP A 104 -9.94 -7.94 12.23
CA ASP A 104 -8.67 -7.70 11.54
C ASP A 104 -8.95 -7.24 10.10
N LEU A 105 -9.98 -7.81 9.47
CA LEU A 105 -10.45 -7.37 8.14
C LEU A 105 -11.08 -5.98 8.18
N ASN A 106 -11.84 -5.66 9.24
CA ASN A 106 -12.40 -4.32 9.41
C ASN A 106 -11.30 -3.26 9.61
N GLU A 107 -10.18 -3.59 10.26
CA GLU A 107 -9.01 -2.69 10.32
C GLU A 107 -8.42 -2.41 8.93
N LEU A 108 -8.34 -3.40 8.04
CA LEU A 108 -7.90 -3.17 6.65
C LEU A 108 -8.79 -2.18 5.90
N PHE A 109 -10.10 -2.23 6.16
CA PHE A 109 -11.06 -1.32 5.51
C PHE A 109 -11.01 0.08 6.12
N ASN A 110 -10.89 0.18 7.45
CA ASN A 110 -10.86 1.46 8.15
C ASN A 110 -9.57 2.24 7.92
N GLU A 111 -8.45 1.55 7.68
CA GLU A 111 -7.15 2.17 7.35
C GLU A 111 -6.98 2.41 5.83
N ASP A 112 -8.06 2.28 5.03
CA ASP A 112 -8.06 2.46 3.57
C ASP A 112 -7.00 1.59 2.84
N VAL A 113 -6.66 0.42 3.40
CA VAL A 113 -5.75 -0.54 2.75
C VAL A 113 -6.39 -1.19 1.55
N VAL A 114 -7.68 -1.50 1.68
CA VAL A 114 -8.51 -2.04 0.61
C VAL A 114 -9.97 -1.68 0.89
N SER A 115 -10.76 -1.42 -0.15
CA SER A 115 -12.22 -1.29 0.05
C SER A 115 -12.85 -2.66 0.29
N ARG A 116 -13.96 -2.70 1.02
CA ARG A 116 -14.69 -3.95 1.25
C ARG A 116 -15.09 -4.64 -0.06
N GLU A 117 -15.53 -3.88 -1.06
CA GLU A 117 -15.89 -4.37 -2.39
C GLU A 117 -14.69 -4.94 -3.14
N ALA A 118 -13.55 -4.24 -3.12
CA ALA A 118 -12.33 -4.69 -3.77
C ALA A 118 -11.81 -5.99 -3.16
N PHE A 119 -11.87 -6.10 -1.83
CA PHE A 119 -11.52 -7.33 -1.11
C PHE A 119 -12.46 -8.49 -1.50
N LEU A 120 -13.78 -8.27 -1.47
CA LEU A 120 -14.77 -9.27 -1.85
C LEU A 120 -14.65 -9.70 -3.31
N HIS A 121 -14.34 -8.78 -4.22
CA HIS A 121 -14.09 -9.09 -5.61
C HIS A 121 -12.86 -10.00 -5.78
N LEU A 122 -11.78 -9.72 -5.04
CA LEU A 122 -10.59 -10.57 -5.03
C LEU A 122 -10.89 -11.95 -4.45
N LEU A 123 -11.68 -12.00 -3.37
CA LEU A 123 -12.11 -13.23 -2.70
C LEU A 123 -13.00 -14.09 -3.60
N GLY A 124 -14.01 -13.51 -4.23
CA GLY A 124 -14.94 -14.21 -5.14
C GLY A 124 -14.25 -14.74 -6.40
N ALA A 125 -13.18 -14.08 -6.85
CA ALA A 125 -12.34 -14.56 -7.95
C ALA A 125 -11.28 -15.58 -7.52
N SER A 126 -11.18 -15.90 -6.22
CA SER A 126 -10.19 -16.82 -5.67
C SER A 126 -10.78 -18.21 -5.40
N PRO A 127 -9.96 -19.28 -5.42
CA PRO A 127 -10.39 -20.61 -4.97
C PRO A 127 -10.60 -20.68 -3.45
N LEU A 128 -10.41 -19.56 -2.74
CA LEU A 128 -10.57 -19.43 -1.30
C LEU A 128 -11.96 -18.90 -0.92
N ALA A 129 -12.80 -18.58 -1.92
CA ALA A 129 -14.16 -18.16 -1.72
C ALA A 129 -14.87 -19.16 -0.78
N PRO A 130 -15.25 -18.73 0.42
CA PRO A 130 -15.79 -19.62 1.43
C PRO A 130 -17.26 -19.88 1.11
N SER A 131 -17.71 -21.10 1.35
CA SER A 131 -19.14 -21.40 1.46
C SER A 131 -19.79 -20.80 2.72
N LYS A 132 -19.02 -20.11 3.58
CA LYS A 132 -19.42 -19.73 4.96
C LYS A 132 -18.91 -18.38 5.52
N ILE A 133 -18.29 -17.48 4.75
CA ILE A 133 -18.02 -16.12 5.28
C ILE A 133 -19.24 -15.26 4.98
N GLN A 134 -20.01 -14.94 6.02
CA GLN A 134 -20.93 -13.79 6.02
C GLN A 134 -20.10 -12.59 6.49
N LEU A 135 -19.75 -11.71 5.56
CA LEU A 135 -19.08 -10.41 5.79
C LEU A 135 -20.11 -9.28 5.74
#